data_AF-A0A2Z6AJP9-F1
#
_entry.id   AF-A0A2Z6AJP9-F1
#
_cell.length_a   1.000
_cell.length_b   1.000
_cell.length_c   1.000
_cell.angle_alpha   90.00
_cell.angle_beta   90.00
_cell.angle_gamma   90.00
#
_symmetry.space_group_name_H-M   'P 1'
#
loop_
_entity.id
_entity.type
_entity.pdbx_description
1 polymer ?
#
loop_
_entity_poly.entity_id
_entity_poly.type
_entity_poly.pdbx_seq_one_letter_code
_entity_poly.pdbx_strand_id
1 'polypeptide(L)'
;MAERHDLRISREKLRQMMIEAGIWKDRQARRPRPYQPRYRRNCRGELIQIDGSKHWWFEDRGPQCTLLVYIDDATSELMHLRMVESE
;
A
#
# COMPACT_ATOMS: atom_id res chain seq x y z
N MET A 1 21.00 30.40 5.10
CA MET A 1 20.85 30.76 6.53
C MET A 1 22.18 31.11 7.23
N ALA A 2 23.35 30.86 6.62
CA ALA A 2 24.64 31.25 7.22
C ALA A 2 24.98 32.76 7.08
N GLU A 3 24.33 33.51 6.19
CA GLU A 3 24.78 34.87 5.86
C GLU A 3 24.20 36.01 6.72
N ARG A 4 23.34 35.74 7.73
CA ARG A 4 22.79 36.81 8.59
C ARG A 4 22.95 36.63 10.10
N HIS A 5 23.17 35.41 10.61
CA HIS A 5 23.10 35.16 12.08
C HIS A 5 24.14 34.17 12.64
N ASP A 6 25.11 33.70 11.84
CA ASP A 6 26.19 32.77 12.25
C ASP A 6 25.74 31.55 13.10
N LEU A 7 24.53 31.06 12.85
CA LEU A 7 23.96 29.90 13.55
C LEU A 7 24.48 28.60 12.94
N ARG A 8 25.51 28.00 13.56
CA ARG A 8 25.98 26.65 13.25
C ARG A 8 25.10 25.59 13.91
N ILE A 9 24.00 25.25 13.25
CA ILE A 9 23.10 24.16 13.68
C ILE A 9 23.55 22.87 13.01
N SER A 10 23.85 21.84 13.80
CA SER A 10 24.16 20.51 13.26
C SER A 10 22.92 19.90 12.60
N ARG A 11 23.13 19.03 11.60
CA ARG A 11 22.03 18.33 10.90
C ARG A 11 21.10 17.60 11.86
N GLU A 12 21.65 17.01 12.92
CA GLU A 12 20.88 16.31 13.95
C GLU A 12 20.04 17.27 14.79
N LYS A 13 20.57 18.44 15.16
CA LYS A 13 19.82 19.47 15.88
C LYS A 13 18.65 19.99 15.05
N LEU A 14 18.86 20.21 13.75
CA LEU A 14 17.77 20.57 12.82
C LEU A 14 16.71 19.47 12.73
N ARG A 15 17.11 18.19 12.62
CA ARG A 15 16.19 17.06 12.59
C ARG A 15 15.29 17.03 13.83
N GLN A 16 15.86 17.21 15.01
CA GLN A 16 15.11 17.22 16.27
C GLN A 16 14.12 18.38 16.35
N MET A 17 14.53 19.61 16.00
CA MET A 17 13.62 20.76 15.95
C MET A 17 12.48 20.56 14.95
N MET A 18 12.76 19.96 13.79
CA MET A 18 11.73 19.66 12.80
C MET A 18 10.74 18.57 13.28
N ILE A 19 11.20 17.64 14.12
CA ILE A 19 10.33 16.64 14.78
C ILE A 19 9.47 17.31 15.86
N GLU A 20 10.07 18.13 16.71
CA GLU A 20 9.37 18.87 17.77
C GLU A 20 8.31 19.82 17.21
N ALA A 21 8.61 20.50 16.11
CA ALA A 21 7.66 21.35 15.38
C ALA A 21 6.58 20.57 14.61
N GLY A 22 6.60 19.23 14.64
CA GLY A 22 5.62 18.37 13.95
C GLY A 22 5.75 18.34 12.42
N ILE A 23 6.76 19.00 11.85
CA ILE A 23 6.99 19.07 10.41
C ILE A 23 7.52 17.72 9.91
N TRP A 24 8.42 17.09 10.67
CA TRP A 24 8.98 15.78 10.36
C TRP A 24 8.47 14.72 11.34
N LYS A 25 7.88 13.65 10.83
CA LYS A 25 7.60 12.45 11.64
C LYS A 25 8.85 11.58 11.70
N ASP A 26 9.20 11.15 12.90
CA ASP A 26 10.19 10.10 13.14
C ASP A 26 9.84 8.81 12.38
N ARG A 27 10.86 8.03 12.04
CA ARG A 27 10.73 6.76 11.32
C ARG A 27 9.83 5.76 12.05
N GLN A 28 9.83 5.73 13.39
CA GLN A 28 8.95 4.87 14.17
C GLN A 28 7.49 5.33 14.03
N ALA A 29 7.25 6.64 14.04
CA ALA A 29 5.92 7.22 13.84
C ALA A 29 5.36 7.02 12.42
N ARG A 30 6.23 6.76 11.43
CA ARG A 30 5.85 6.41 10.05
C ARG A 30 5.60 4.92 9.85
N ARG A 31 5.87 4.06 10.84
CA ARG A 31 5.63 2.63 10.67
C ARG A 31 4.13 2.40 10.43
N PRO A 32 3.76 1.65 9.38
CA PRO A 32 2.37 1.30 9.17
C PRO A 32 1.85 0.58 10.42
N ARG A 33 0.61 0.89 10.80
CA ARG A 33 -0.03 0.19 11.91
C ARG A 33 -0.07 -1.31 11.56
N PRO A 34 0.26 -2.20 12.52
CA PRO A 34 0.13 -3.63 12.28
C PRO A 34 -1.35 -3.93 12.01
N TYR A 35 -1.64 -4.39 10.80
CA TYR A 35 -2.97 -4.87 10.44
C TYR A 35 -3.19 -6.22 11.14
N GLN A 36 -4.27 -6.32 11.93
CA GLN A 36 -4.68 -7.59 12.49
C GLN A 36 -5.29 -8.45 11.37
N PRO A 37 -4.85 -9.71 11.20
CA PRO A 37 -5.52 -10.63 10.30
C PRO A 37 -6.99 -10.77 10.68
N ARG A 38 -7.87 -10.59 9.70
CA ARG A 38 -9.29 -10.89 9.81
C ARG A 38 -9.48 -12.42 9.78
N TYR A 39 -10.46 -12.94 10.52
CA TYR A 39 -10.90 -14.33 10.40
C TYR A 39 -11.64 -14.58 9.06
N ARG A 40 -11.41 -15.75 8.48
CA ARG A 40 -12.17 -16.22 7.32
C ARG A 40 -13.64 -16.44 7.68
N ARG A 41 -14.51 -16.31 6.69
CA ARG A 41 -15.91 -16.70 6.75
C ARG A 41 -16.06 -18.22 6.88
N ASN A 42 -17.22 -18.66 7.35
CA ASN A 42 -17.47 -20.07 7.67
C ASN A 42 -17.97 -20.84 6.44
N CYS A 43 -18.73 -20.16 5.58
CA CYS A 43 -19.41 -20.78 4.44
C CYS A 43 -19.04 -20.10 3.12
N ARG A 44 -19.04 -20.91 2.06
CA ARG A 44 -18.87 -20.43 0.67
C ARG A 44 -19.96 -19.42 0.33
N GLY A 45 -19.57 -18.31 -0.30
CA GLY A 45 -20.44 -17.23 -0.76
C GLY A 45 -20.74 -16.16 0.29
N GLU A 46 -20.31 -16.33 1.55
CA GLU A 46 -20.51 -15.31 2.60
C GLU A 46 -19.67 -14.05 2.37
N LEU A 47 -18.49 -14.20 1.75
CA LEU A 47 -17.64 -13.09 1.35
C LEU A 47 -16.83 -13.49 0.12
N ILE A 48 -16.98 -12.71 -0.95
CA ILE A 48 -16.12 -12.80 -2.12
C ILE A 48 -15.17 -11.61 -2.11
N GLN A 49 -13.87 -11.91 -2.07
CA GLN A 49 -12.82 -10.92 -2.23
C GLN A 49 -12.58 -10.70 -3.73
N ILE A 50 -12.59 -9.44 -4.15
CA ILE A 50 -12.26 -9.06 -5.52
C ILE A 50 -10.92 -8.36 -5.46
N ASP A 51 -9.97 -8.85 -6.25
CA ASP A 51 -8.64 -8.27 -6.37
C ASP A 51 -8.32 -7.95 -7.85
N GLY A 52 -7.59 -6.86 -8.05
CA GLY A 52 -7.20 -6.37 -9.37
C GLY A 52 -5.69 -6.50 -9.58
N SER A 53 -5.28 -7.27 -10.58
CA SER A 53 -3.88 -7.52 -10.89
C SER A 53 -3.50 -6.95 -12.26
N LYS A 54 -2.97 -5.72 -12.27
CA LYS A 54 -2.59 -4.99 -13.49
C LYS A 54 -1.19 -5.36 -13.97
N HIS A 55 -1.10 -6.08 -15.09
CA HIS A 55 0.17 -6.57 -15.65
C HIS A 55 0.15 -6.67 -17.18
N TRP A 56 1.34 -6.85 -17.76
CA TRP A 56 1.51 -7.25 -19.16
C TRP A 56 1.23 -8.75 -19.30
N TRP A 57 -0.01 -9.17 -19.05
CA TRP A 57 -0.41 -10.58 -19.05
C TRP A 57 -0.15 -11.28 -20.39
N PHE A 58 -0.10 -10.51 -21.47
CA PHE A 58 0.19 -10.98 -22.82
C PHE A 58 1.60 -10.60 -23.29
N GLU A 59 2.49 -10.19 -22.39
CA GLU A 59 3.85 -9.74 -22.69
C GLU A 59 3.85 -8.60 -23.73
N ASP A 60 4.38 -8.85 -24.93
CA ASP A 60 4.44 -7.92 -26.07
C ASP A 60 3.30 -8.12 -27.08
N ARG A 61 2.42 -9.10 -26.86
CA ARG A 61 1.33 -9.49 -27.80
C ARG A 61 0.05 -8.68 -27.62
N GLY A 62 0.00 -7.77 -26.65
CA GLY A 62 -1.19 -6.97 -26.37
C GLY A 62 -0.94 -5.84 -25.38
N PRO A 63 -1.92 -4.94 -25.22
CA PRO A 63 -1.83 -3.88 -24.21
C PRO A 63 -1.85 -4.47 -22.81
N GLN A 64 -1.33 -3.71 -21.85
CA GLN A 64 -1.47 -4.01 -20.43
C GLN A 64 -2.96 -4.10 -20.07
N CYS A 65 -3.34 -5.07 -19.25
CA CYS A 65 -4.70 -5.23 -18.76
C CYS A 65 -4.71 -5.60 -17.28
N THR A 66 -5.87 -5.48 -16.65
CA THR A 66 -6.11 -5.91 -15.27
C THR A 66 -6.83 -7.24 -15.28
N LEU A 67 -6.28 -8.23 -14.58
CA LEU A 67 -7.00 -9.46 -14.24
C LEU A 67 -7.80 -9.19 -12.95
N LEU A 68 -9.12 -9.20 -13.06
CA LEU A 68 -10.03 -9.21 -11.91
C LEU A 68 -10.21 -10.65 -11.44
N VAL A 69 -9.89 -10.91 -10.18
CA VAL A 69 -9.97 -12.23 -9.55
C VAL A 69 -11.01 -12.19 -8.43
N TYR A 70 -11.98 -13.08 -8.49
CA TYR A 70 -13.00 -13.27 -7.45
C TYR A 70 -12.64 -14.50 -6.64
N ILE A 71 -12.37 -14.32 -5.35
CA ILE A 71 -11.90 -15.37 -4.45
C ILE A 71 -12.90 -15.53 -3.32
N ASP A 72 -13.41 -16.75 -3.13
CA ASP A 72 -14.20 -17.06 -1.95
C ASP A 72 -13.32 -17.07 -0.69
N ASP A 73 -13.71 -16.30 0.31
CA ASP A 73 -12.92 -16.15 1.53
C ASP A 73 -12.87 -17.42 2.40
N ALA A 74 -13.93 -18.23 2.39
CA ALA A 74 -14.01 -19.44 3.20
C ALA A 74 -13.18 -20.58 2.59
N THR A 75 -13.28 -20.76 1.26
CA THR A 75 -12.68 -21.92 0.56
C THR A 75 -11.40 -21.59 -0.21
N SER A 76 -11.09 -20.31 -0.43
CA SER A 76 -10.04 -19.85 -1.36
C SER A 76 -10.28 -20.26 -2.83
N GLU A 77 -11.51 -20.61 -3.18
CA GLU A 77 -11.91 -20.96 -4.55
C GLU A 77 -11.86 -19.73 -5.45
N LEU A 78 -11.28 -19.88 -6.65
CA LEU A 78 -11.38 -18.89 -7.72
C LEU A 78 -12.76 -18.99 -8.36
N MET A 79 -13.64 -18.06 -8.01
CA MET A 79 -15.04 -18.06 -8.41
C MET A 79 -15.22 -17.51 -9.83
N HIS A 80 -14.41 -16.52 -10.20
CA HIS A 80 -14.47 -15.87 -11.51
C HIS A 80 -13.14 -15.17 -11.83
N LEU A 81 -12.80 -15.13 -13.12
CA LEU A 81 -11.62 -14.47 -13.66
C LEU A 81 -12.04 -13.66 -14.88
N ARG A 82 -11.64 -12.39 -14.94
CA ARG A 82 -11.93 -11.52 -16.07
C ARG A 82 -10.77 -10.59 -16.40
N MET A 83 -10.39 -10.54 -17.67
CA MET A 83 -9.48 -9.51 -18.18
C MET A 83 -10.29 -8.25 -18.53
N VAL A 84 -9.84 -7.09 -18.05
CA VAL A 84 -10.41 -5.76 -18.35
C VAL A 84 -9.30 -4.76 -18.69
N GLU A 85 -9.62 -3.73 -19.49
CA GLU A 85 -8.65 -2.71 -19.90
C GLU A 85 -8.17 -1.84 -18.72
N SER A 86 -9.07 -1.54 -17.78
CA SER A 86 -8.76 -0.88 -16.51
C SER A 86 -9.72 -1.33 -15.42
N GLU A 87 -9.28 -1.24 -14.15
CA GLU A 87 -10.13 -1.41 -12.97
C GLU A 87 -11.11 -0.24 -12.81
#